data_AF-A0A7T5E3D9-F1
#
_entry.id   AF-A0A7T5E3D9-F1
#
_cell.length_a   1.000
_cell.length_b   1.000
_cell.length_c   1.000
_cell.angle_alpha   90.00
_cell.angle_beta   90.00
_cell.angle_gamma   90.00
#
_symmetry.space_group_name_H-M   'P 1'
#
loop_
_entity.id
_entity.type
_entity.pdbx_description
1 polymer ?
#
loop_
_entity_poly.entity_id
_entity_poly.type
_entity_poly.pdbx_seq_one_letter_code
_entity_poly.pdbx_strand_id
1 'polypeptide(L)'
;MNYYDVSRSNPEEMGKYEMRNHADFHYEYLREVFRSRNTIYSKKNPKDAKEKYYFDELQKRVQDQPKDLLTFQLFLEFCEKVKNIMVQMAEESG
;
A
#
# COMPACT_ATOMS: atom_id res chain seq x y z
N MET A 1 -13.97 -9.32 -20.64
CA MET A 1 -12.72 -9.30 -19.84
C MET A 1 -13.05 -8.64 -18.52
N ASN A 2 -13.02 -9.40 -17.42
CA ASN A 2 -13.23 -8.85 -16.07
C ASN A 2 -11.88 -8.33 -15.58
N TYR A 3 -11.68 -7.02 -15.64
CA TYR A 3 -10.51 -6.38 -15.05
C TYR A 3 -10.71 -6.33 -13.53
N TYR A 4 -9.68 -6.70 -12.76
CA TYR A 4 -9.71 -6.59 -11.31
C TYR A 4 -9.63 -5.11 -10.92
N ASP A 5 -10.67 -4.60 -10.27
CA ASP A 5 -10.74 -3.20 -9.84
C ASP A 5 -10.29 -3.09 -8.38
N VAL A 6 -9.02 -2.74 -8.16
CA VAL A 6 -8.48 -2.57 -6.81
C VAL A 6 -9.14 -1.42 -6.05
N SER A 7 -9.88 -0.51 -6.69
CA SER A 7 -10.62 0.53 -5.97
C SER A 7 -11.83 -0.03 -5.21
N ARG A 8 -12.31 -1.21 -5.60
CA ARG A 8 -13.48 -1.87 -5.02
C ARG A 8 -13.17 -3.19 -4.33
N SER A 9 -12.13 -3.88 -4.79
CA SER A 9 -11.76 -5.23 -4.33
C SER A 9 -10.42 -5.22 -3.59
N ASN A 10 -10.20 -6.20 -2.71
CA ASN A 10 -9.00 -6.32 -1.90
C ASN A 10 -7.74 -6.46 -2.79
N PRO A 11 -6.74 -5.55 -2.71
CA PRO A 11 -5.55 -5.64 -3.55
C PRO A 11 -4.72 -6.90 -3.30
N GLU A 12 -4.76 -7.45 -2.09
CA GLU A 12 -4.01 -8.66 -1.72
C GLU A 12 -4.60 -9.94 -2.36
N GLU A 13 -5.88 -9.90 -2.74
CA GLU A 13 -6.56 -10.99 -3.47
C GLU A 13 -6.30 -10.93 -4.99
N MET A 14 -5.59 -9.90 -5.47
CA MET A 14 -5.29 -9.76 -6.89
C MET A 14 -4.34 -10.88 -7.36
N GLY A 15 -4.87 -11.78 -8.19
CA GLY A 15 -4.12 -12.86 -8.81
C GLY A 15 -3.00 -12.39 -9.74
N LYS A 16 -2.30 -13.33 -10.38
CA LYS A 16 -1.34 -13.05 -11.45
C LYS A 16 -1.98 -13.42 -12.79
N TYR A 17 -2.47 -12.44 -13.53
CA TYR A 17 -3.11 -12.71 -14.82
C TYR A 17 -2.05 -13.08 -15.85
N GLU A 18 -2.00 -14.34 -16.30
CA GLU A 18 -1.10 -14.91 -17.34
C GLU A 18 0.42 -14.65 -17.17
N MET A 19 0.85 -13.92 -16.14
CA MET A 19 2.24 -13.57 -15.88
C MET A 19 2.89 -14.57 -14.94
N ARG A 20 4.22 -14.69 -15.07
CA ARG A 20 5.05 -15.64 -14.30
C ARG A 20 4.84 -15.51 -12.79
N ASN A 21 4.78 -14.28 -12.27
CA ASN A 21 4.67 -14.00 -10.85
C ASN A 21 3.74 -12.80 -10.57
N HIS A 22 3.24 -12.71 -9.33
CA HIS A 22 2.34 -11.62 -8.89
C HIS A 22 3.03 -10.26 -8.98
N ALA A 23 4.31 -10.17 -8.62
CA ALA A 23 5.03 -8.90 -8.57
C ALA A 23 5.13 -8.22 -9.95
N ASP A 24 5.37 -8.98 -11.02
CA ASP A 24 5.42 -8.45 -12.39
C ASP A 24 4.03 -7.99 -12.83
N PHE A 25 2.98 -8.76 -12.52
CA PHE A 25 1.61 -8.38 -12.84
C PHE A 25 1.16 -7.14 -12.07
N HIS A 26 1.38 -7.11 -10.76
CA HIS A 26 1.06 -5.97 -9.90
C HIS A 26 1.81 -4.73 -10.34
N TYR A 27 3.07 -4.87 -10.77
CA TYR A 27 3.86 -3.78 -11.32
C TYR A 27 3.26 -3.21 -12.59
N GLU A 28 2.93 -4.04 -13.59
CA GLU A 28 2.32 -3.59 -14.84
C GLU A 28 0.93 -3.01 -14.61
N TYR A 29 0.11 -3.65 -13.76
CA TYR A 29 -1.20 -3.14 -13.35
C TYR A 29 -1.11 -1.73 -12.78
N LEU A 30 -0.22 -1.53 -11.80
CA LEU A 30 -0.01 -0.23 -11.16
C LEU A 30 0.48 0.81 -12.18
N ARG A 31 1.33 0.39 -13.13
CA ARG A 31 1.82 1.25 -14.20
C ARG A 31 0.69 1.77 -15.09
N GLU A 32 -0.26 0.91 -15.44
CA GLU A 32 -1.44 1.28 -16.22
C GLU A 32 -2.40 2.19 -15.43
N VAL A 33 -2.62 1.92 -14.14
CA VAL A 33 -3.40 2.82 -13.26
C VAL A 33 -2.81 4.23 -13.24
N PHE A 34 -1.49 4.35 -13.09
CA PHE A 34 -0.80 5.63 -13.11
C PHE A 34 -0.89 6.31 -14.49
N ARG A 35 -0.69 5.56 -15.58
CA ARG A 35 -0.84 6.08 -16.94
C ARG A 35 -2.23 6.66 -17.20
N SER A 36 -3.29 6.01 -16.71
CA SER A 36 -4.66 6.51 -16.83
C SER A 36 -4.89 7.87 -16.15
N ARG A 37 -4.03 8.24 -15.19
CA ARG A 37 -4.05 9.52 -14.47
C ARG A 37 -3.01 10.52 -15.02
N ASN A 38 -2.48 10.30 -16.22
CA ASN A 38 -1.41 11.10 -16.83
C ASN A 38 -0.12 11.16 -16.01
N THR A 39 0.12 10.18 -15.14
CA THR A 39 1.36 10.03 -14.37
C THR A 39 2.11 8.76 -14.80
N ILE A 40 3.37 8.63 -14.39
CA ILE A 40 4.20 7.47 -14.77
C ILE A 40 4.77 6.87 -13.51
N TYR A 41 4.42 5.61 -13.26
CA TYR A 41 5.05 4.82 -12.22
C TYR A 41 6.25 4.05 -12.79
N SER A 42 7.36 4.06 -12.06
CA SER A 42 8.48 3.15 -12.30
C SER A 42 9.14 2.83 -10.97
N LYS A 43 9.81 1.68 -10.87
CA LYS A 43 10.55 1.31 -9.64
C LYS A 43 11.59 2.37 -9.22
N LYS A 44 12.18 3.07 -10.20
CA LYS A 44 13.18 4.14 -9.95
C LYS A 44 12.54 5.48 -9.61
N ASN A 45 11.34 5.75 -10.11
CA ASN A 45 10.62 6.99 -9.89
C ASN A 45 9.14 6.67 -9.64
N PRO A 46 8.77 6.39 -8.37
CA PRO A 46 7.40 6.04 -7.99
C PRO A 46 6.41 7.22 -8.04
N LYS A 47 6.89 8.46 -8.28
CA LYS A 47 6.10 9.70 -8.35
C LYS A 47 5.05 9.77 -7.24
N ASP A 48 3.78 9.68 -7.56
CA ASP A 48 2.67 9.85 -6.63
C ASP A 48 2.71 8.84 -5.49
N ALA A 49 3.25 7.64 -5.72
CA ALA A 49 3.35 6.61 -4.68
C ALA A 49 4.36 6.94 -3.55
N LYS A 50 5.22 7.95 -3.69
CA LYS A 50 6.07 8.46 -2.59
C LYS A 50 5.48 9.70 -1.89
N GLU A 51 4.38 10.25 -2.41
CA GLU A 51 3.79 11.47 -1.88
C GLU A 51 2.88 11.16 -0.69
N LYS A 52 2.80 12.11 0.24
CA LYS A 52 2.05 11.92 1.50
C LYS A 52 0.58 11.52 1.25
N TYR A 53 -0.07 12.16 0.27
CA TYR A 53 -1.47 11.88 -0.02
C TYR A 53 -1.72 10.42 -0.43
N TYR A 54 -0.76 9.76 -1.08
CA TYR A 54 -0.90 8.36 -1.46
C TYR A 54 -0.86 7.47 -0.23
N PHE A 55 0.05 7.77 0.70
CA PHE A 55 0.12 7.08 1.99
C PHE A 55 -1.14 7.31 2.83
N ASP A 56 -1.65 8.54 2.87
CA ASP A 56 -2.87 8.90 3.59
C ASP A 56 -4.08 8.09 3.06
N GLU A 57 -4.20 7.92 1.74
CA GLU A 57 -5.25 7.09 1.14
C GLU A 57 -5.09 5.59 1.46
N LEU A 58 -3.86 5.07 1.59
CA LEU A 58 -3.64 3.69 2.05
C LEU A 58 -4.08 3.51 3.50
N GLN A 59 -3.77 4.46 4.38
CA GLN A 59 -4.21 4.44 5.77
C GLN A 59 -5.73 4.51 5.86
N LYS A 60 -6.35 5.42 5.09
CA LYS A 60 -7.80 5.55 5.01
C LYS A 60 -8.46 4.26 4.54
N ARG A 61 -7.90 3.61 3.51
CA ARG A 61 -8.41 2.31 3.04
C ARG A 61 -8.42 1.26 4.13
N VAL A 62 -7.31 1.14 4.89
CA VAL A 62 -7.22 0.20 6.01
C VAL A 62 -8.30 0.47 7.06
N GLN A 63 -8.60 1.74 7.34
CA GLN A 63 -9.66 2.13 8.27
C GLN A 63 -11.05 1.79 7.74
N ASP A 64 -11.31 2.08 6.46
CA ASP A 64 -12.61 1.89 5.82
C ASP A 64 -12.89 0.41 5.46
N GLN A 65 -11.83 -0.38 5.20
CA GLN A 65 -11.88 -1.78 4.79
C GLN A 65 -10.88 -2.61 5.62
N PRO A 66 -11.25 -3.03 6.85
CA PRO A 66 -10.33 -3.71 7.76
C PRO A 66 -9.81 -5.08 7.29
N LYS A 67 -10.41 -5.65 6.24
CA LYS A 67 -9.96 -6.92 5.63
C LYS A 67 -8.93 -6.73 4.52
N ASP A 68 -8.72 -5.49 4.08
CA ASP A 68 -7.77 -5.17 3.03
C ASP A 68 -6.40 -4.87 3.61
N LEU A 69 -5.34 -5.18 2.86
CA LEU A 69 -3.96 -4.80 3.18
C LEU A 69 -3.52 -5.29 4.58
N LEU A 70 -3.87 -6.52 4.97
CA LEU A 70 -3.59 -7.06 6.30
C LEU A 70 -2.09 -7.02 6.62
N THR A 71 -1.24 -7.27 5.62
CA THR A 71 0.22 -7.20 5.80
C THR A 71 0.69 -5.78 6.12
N PHE A 72 0.06 -4.76 5.52
CA PHE A 72 0.34 -3.36 5.81
C PHE A 72 -0.21 -2.94 7.18
N GLN A 73 -1.38 -3.43 7.59
CA GLN A 73 -1.93 -3.20 8.93
C GLN A 73 -0.98 -3.70 10.02
N LEU A 74 -0.48 -4.93 9.89
CA LEU A 74 0.50 -5.51 10.81
C LEU A 74 1.77 -4.65 10.91
N PHE A 75 2.21 -4.08 9.79
CA PHE A 75 3.34 -3.16 9.76
C PHE A 75 3.05 -1.85 10.50
N LEU A 76 1.88 -1.24 10.30
CA LEU A 76 1.47 -0.03 11.02
C LEU A 76 1.38 -0.26 12.53
N GLU A 77 0.77 -1.37 12.95
CA GLU A 77 0.71 -1.76 14.36
C GLU A 77 2.10 -1.96 14.96
N PHE A 78 3.01 -2.57 14.20
CA PHE A 78 4.41 -2.71 14.62
C PHE A 78 5.07 -1.34 14.83
N CYS A 79 4.90 -0.40 13.89
CA CYS A 79 5.44 0.95 14.02
C CYS A 79 4.89 1.67 15.27
N GLU A 80 3.59 1.58 15.54
CA GLU A 80 2.99 2.19 16.73
C GLU A 80 3.52 1.57 18.03
N LYS A 81 3.70 0.24 18.07
CA LYS A 81 4.33 -0.44 19.22
C LYS A 81 5.74 0.08 19.48
N VAL A 82 6.57 0.19 18.45
CA VAL A 82 7.94 0.71 18.57
C VAL A 82 7.92 2.15 19.10
N LYS A 83 7.06 3.01 18.54
CA LYS A 83 6.92 4.39 18.97
C LYS A 83 6.52 4.51 20.45
N ASN A 84 5.56 3.72 20.90
CA ASN A 84 5.11 3.73 22.30
C ASN A 84 6.22 3.31 23.26
N ILE A 85 7.01 2.29 22.91
CA ILE A 85 8.18 1.87 23.68
C ILE A 85 9.19 3.02 23.80
N MET A 86 9.47 3.71 22.69
CA MET A 86 10.41 4.84 22.70
C MET A 86 9.94 6.01 23.57
N VAL A 87 8.64 6.29 23.61
CA VAL A 87 8.05 7.32 24.48
C VAL A 87 8.20 6.95 25.96
N GLN A 88 7.87 5.71 26.33
CA GLN A 88 8.01 5.22 27.70
C GLN A 88 9.45 5.31 28.22
N MET A 89 10.43 4.91 27.40
CA MET A 89 11.85 4.99 27.77
C MET A 89 12.33 6.44 27.98
N ALA A 90 11.76 7.39 27.24
CA ALA A 90 12.10 8.81 27.37
C ALA A 90 11.51 9.42 28.65
N GLU A 91 10.31 9.01 29.05
CA GLU A 91 9.64 9.45 30.28
C GLU A 91 10.29 8.88 31.54
N GLU A 92 10.86 7.68 31.49
CA GLU A 92 11.56 7.04 32.62
C GLU A 92 13.00 7.56 32.82
N SER A 93 13.54 8.30 31.84
CA SER A 93 14.92 8.83 31.86
C SER A 93 15.02 10.31 32.23
N GLY A 94 13.89 10.99 32.46
CA GLY A 94 13.79 12.42 32.81
C GLY A 94 13.34 12.64 34.25
#